data_AF-A0A258AX26-F1
#
_entry.id   AF-A0A258AX26-F1
#
_cell.length_a   1.000
_cell.length_b   1.000
_cell.length_c   1.000
_cell.angle_alpha   90.00
_cell.angle_beta   90.00
_cell.angle_gamma   90.00
#
_symmetry.space_group_name_H-M   'P 1'
#
loop_
_entity.id
_entity.type
_entity.pdbx_description
1 polymer ?
#
loop_
_entity_poly.entity_id
_entity_poly.type
_entity_poly.pdbx_seq_one_letter_code
_entity_poly.pdbx_strand_id
1 'polypeptide(L)' 'MVPSIGCYKLGAVIAHNPHNTPGLGSCIFMHIWLGENVPTAGCTAMCEADLRQILLWLDPAANPCLVQLAPRF' A
#
# COMPACT_ATOMS: atom_id res chain seq x y z
N MET A 1 2.28 9.39 -9.05
CA MET A 1 1.89 8.60 -10.23
C MET A 1 2.02 7.13 -9.88
N VAL A 2 0.95 6.36 -10.04
CA VAL A 2 0.97 4.91 -9.81
C VAL A 2 1.35 4.23 -11.15
N PRO A 3 2.37 3.36 -11.23
CA PRO A 3 2.86 2.81 -12.51
C PRO A 3 1.80 1.99 -13.27
N SER A 4 1.74 2.03 -14.60
CA SER A 4 0.74 1.30 -15.41
C SER A 4 1.08 -0.19 -15.62
N ILE A 5 1.22 -0.94 -14.53
CA ILE A 5 1.16 -2.41 -14.50
C ILE A 5 -0.19 -2.73 -13.86
N GLY A 6 -0.92 -3.77 -14.30
CA GLY A 6 -2.30 -4.03 -13.85
C GLY A 6 -2.52 -4.04 -12.33
N CYS A 7 -1.47 -4.35 -11.54
CA CYS A 7 -1.46 -4.27 -10.09
C CYS A 7 -1.83 -2.88 -9.52
N TYR A 8 -1.61 -1.81 -10.28
CA TYR A 8 -1.75 -0.42 -9.83
C TYR A 8 -3.02 0.27 -10.33
N LYS A 9 -3.95 -0.50 -10.90
CA LYS A 9 -5.29 -0.02 -11.28
C LYS A 9 -6.01 0.65 -10.10
N LEU A 10 -5.82 0.13 -8.89
CA LEU A 10 -6.31 0.67 -7.63
C LEU A 10 -5.18 0.66 -6.61
N GLY A 11 -5.16 1.65 -5.71
CA GLY A 11 -4.14 1.71 -4.67
C GLY A 11 -4.17 2.99 -3.85
N ALA A 12 -3.26 3.05 -2.88
CA ALA A 12 -3.04 4.20 -2.03
C ALA A 12 -1.54 4.48 -1.91
N VAL A 13 -1.18 5.76 -1.86
CA VAL A 13 0.17 6.21 -1.51
C VAL A 13 0.24 6.40 -0.01
N ILE A 14 1.17 5.71 0.64
CA ILE A 14 1.38 5.88 2.07
C ILE A 14 2.39 7.03 2.23
N ALA A 15 1.93 8.16 2.75
CA ALA A 15 2.71 9.39 2.93
C ALA A 15 3.73 9.28 4.09
N HIS A 16 4.51 8.20 4.12
CA HIS A 16 5.46 7.86 5.18
C HIS A 16 6.61 8.88 5.30
N ASN A 17 7.13 9.36 4.16
CA ASN A 17 8.24 10.32 4.12
C ASN A 17 7.96 11.42 3.08
N PRO A 18 7.02 12.34 3.34
CA PRO A 18 6.54 13.30 2.35
C PRO A 18 7.59 14.37 1.99
N HIS A 19 8.60 14.56 2.85
CA HIS A 19 9.69 15.52 2.63
C HIS A 19 10.93 14.88 1.97
N ASN A 20 10.89 13.59 1.64
CA ASN A 20 12.00 12.84 1.04
C ASN A 20 13.30 12.97 1.85
N THR A 21 13.21 12.94 3.18
CA THR A 21 14.40 13.03 4.05
C THR A 21 15.27 11.79 3.84
N PRO A 22 16.58 11.95 3.56
CA PRO A 22 17.48 10.82 3.36
C PRO A 22 17.50 9.85 4.54
N GLY A 23 17.54 8.55 4.25
CA GLY A 23 17.61 7.49 5.26
C GLY A 23 16.27 7.02 5.85
N LEU A 24 15.16 7.69 5.58
CA LEU A 24 13.83 7.31 6.13
C LEU A 24 13.01 6.35 5.27
N GLY A 25 13.52 5.97 4.09
CA GLY A 25 12.79 5.20 3.09
C GLY A 25 11.70 6.01 2.37
N SER A 26 11.18 5.48 1.28
CA SER A 26 10.11 6.09 0.47
C SER A 26 9.40 5.01 -0.36
N CYS A 27 8.50 5.41 -1.25
CA CYS A 27 7.85 4.51 -2.21
C CYS A 27 7.02 3.38 -1.56
N ILE A 28 6.30 3.70 -0.49
CA ILE A 28 5.41 2.78 0.19
C ILE A 28 3.99 2.92 -0.38
N PHE A 29 3.47 1.83 -0.94
CA PHE A 29 2.17 1.79 -1.62
C PHE A 29 1.32 0.61 -1.15
N MET A 30 0.00 0.78 -1.23
CA MET A 30 -0.96 -0.33 -1.30
C MET A 30 -1.40 -0.52 -2.75
N HIS A 31 -1.39 -1.75 -3.25
CA HIS A 31 -1.82 -2.07 -4.62
C HIS A 31 -2.39 -3.49 -4.74
N ILE A 32 -2.98 -3.82 -5.89
CA ILE A 32 -3.50 -5.16 -6.17
C ILE A 32 -2.31 -6.12 -6.35
N TRP A 33 -2.32 -7.29 -5.70
CA TRP A 33 -1.25 -8.27 -5.85
C TRP A 33 -1.20 -8.86 -7.27
N LEU A 34 -0.08 -9.48 -7.62
CA LEU A 34 0.02 -10.29 -8.84
C LEU A 34 -0.41 -11.76 -8.61
N GLY A 35 -0.67 -12.13 -7.35
CA GLY A 35 -1.11 -13.44 -6.89
C GLY A 35 -0.89 -13.58 -5.38
N GLU A 36 -1.58 -14.53 -4.74
CA GLU A 36 -1.64 -14.66 -3.27
C GLU A 36 -0.28 -14.82 -2.59
N ASN A 37 0.63 -15.55 -3.24
CA ASN A 37 1.96 -15.85 -2.70
C ASN A 37 3.09 -15.13 -3.45
N VAL A 38 2.76 -14.07 -4.21
CA VAL A 38 3.76 -13.30 -4.96
C VAL A 38 4.26 -12.14 -4.08
N PRO A 39 5.55 -12.14 -3.68
CA PRO A 39 6.07 -11.08 -2.83
C PRO A 39 6.18 -9.74 -3.58
N THR A 40 6.12 -8.64 -2.83
CA THR A 40 6.42 -7.30 -3.34
C THR A 40 7.87 -6.92 -2.99
N ALA A 41 8.38 -5.84 -3.60
CA ALA A 41 9.67 -5.24 -3.24
C ALA A 41 9.56 -4.27 -2.03
N GLY A 42 8.53 -4.39 -1.19
CA GLY A 42 8.29 -3.54 -0.02
C GLY A 42 6.92 -2.84 0.02
N CYS A 43 6.09 -3.00 -1.03
CA CYS A 43 4.70 -2.56 -1.00
C CYS A 43 3.81 -3.50 -0.19
N THR A 44 2.61 -3.06 0.14
CA THR A 44 1.55 -3.94 0.66
C THR A 44 0.63 -4.32 -0.49
N ALA A 45 0.38 -5.61 -0.68
CA ALA A 45 -0.47 -6.06 -1.77
C ALA A 45 -1.49 -7.11 -1.31
N MET A 46 -2.69 -7.06 -1.90
CA MET A 46 -3.82 -7.93 -1.58
C MET A 46 -4.75 -8.07 -2.80
N CYS A 47 -5.80 -8.87 -2.71
CA CYS A 47 -6.75 -8.99 -3.81
C CYS A 47 -7.52 -7.68 -4.09
N GLU A 48 -8.02 -7.51 -5.31
CA GLU A 48 -8.69 -6.26 -5.72
C GLU A 48 -9.94 -5.96 -4.87
N ALA A 49 -10.67 -7.00 -4.45
CA ALA A 49 -11.88 -6.84 -3.64
C ALA A 49 -11.57 -6.24 -2.26
N ASP A 50 -10.57 -6.77 -1.56
CA ASP A 50 -10.16 -6.31 -0.24
C ASP A 50 -9.61 -4.88 -0.31
N LEU A 51 -8.75 -4.60 -1.30
CA LEU A 51 -8.20 -3.27 -1.50
C LEU A 51 -9.31 -2.24 -1.75
N ARG A 52 -10.29 -2.58 -2.59
CA ARG A 52 -11.43 -1.70 -2.86
C ARG A 52 -12.24 -1.42 -1.61
N GLN A 53 -12.45 -2.41 -0.75
CA GLN A 53 -13.16 -2.21 0.51
C GLN A 53 -12.41 -1.26 1.44
N ILE A 54 -11.10 -1.42 1.58
CA ILE A 54 -10.25 -0.52 2.37
C ILE A 54 -10.30 0.90 1.82
N LEU A 55 -10.13 1.07 0.51
CA LEU A 55 -10.12 2.40 -0.14
C LEU A 55 -11.46 3.13 -0.02
N LEU A 56 -12.59 2.42 -0.02
CA LEU A 56 -13.91 3.02 0.18
C LEU A 56 -14.18 3.41 1.65
N TRP A 57 -13.54 2.72 2.58
CA TRP A 57 -13.63 3.02 4.02
C TRP A 57 -12.67 4.14 4.44
N LEU A 58 -11.52 4.27 3.78
CA LEU A 58 -10.47 5.21 4.18
C LEU A 58 -10.92 6.67 4.03
N ASP A 59 -10.84 7.42 5.12
CA ASP A 59 -10.96 8.88 5.13
C ASP A 59 -9.61 9.52 5.49
N PRO A 60 -8.93 10.20 4.55
CA PRO A 60 -7.67 10.90 4.82
C PRO A 60 -7.79 11.98 5.91
N ALA A 61 -8.97 12.59 6.10
CA ALA A 61 -9.18 13.61 7.12
C ALA A 61 -9.22 13.03 8.54
N ALA A 62 -9.46 11.72 8.67
CA ALA A 62 -9.47 11.01 9.95
C ALA A 62 -8.07 10.62 10.47
N ASN A 63 -6.98 11.02 9.78
CA ASN A 63 -5.60 10.68 10.11
C ASN A 63 -5.35 9.17 10.26
N PRO A 64 -5.66 8.35 9.23
CA PRO A 64 -5.50 6.91 9.31
C PRO A 64 -4.03 6.50 9.45
N CYS A 65 -3.77 5.47 10.27
CA CYS A 65 -2.44 4.88 10.46
C CYS A 65 -2.40 3.47 9.88
N LEU A 66 -1.38 3.17 9.07
CA LEU A 66 -1.12 1.82 8.56
C LEU A 66 -0.17 1.09 9.52
N VAL A 67 -0.62 -0.03 10.06
CA VAL A 67 0.18 -0.92 10.91
C VAL A 67 0.34 -2.27 10.21
N GLN A 68 1.58 -2.69 9.99
CA GLN A 68 1.91 -3.97 9.36
C GLN A 68 2.67 -4.85 10.35
N LEU A 69 2.10 -6.01 10.67
CA LEU A 69 2.68 -6.95 11.62
C LEU A 69 3.07 -8.23 10.88
N ALA A 70 4.28 -8.74 11.15
CA ALA A 70 4.64 -10.08 10.74
C ALA A 70 3.83 -11.09 11.58
N PRO A 71 3.32 -12.17 10.99
CA PRO A 71 2.72 -13.24 11.77
C PRO A 71 3.76 -13.81 12.76
N ARG A 72 3.32 -14.12 13.98
CA ARG A 72 4.11 -14.95 14.90
C ARG A 72 4.01 -16.39 14.41
N PHE A 73 5.16 -17.01 14.18
CA PHE A 73 5.29 -18.45 13.95
C PHE A 73 5.35 -19.19 15.29
#